data_AF-A0A7V5RYX4-F1
#
_entry.id   AF-A0A7V5RYX4-F1
#
_cell.length_a   1.000
_cell.length_b   1.000
_cell.length_c   1.000
_cell.angle_alpha   90.00
_cell.angle_beta   90.00
_cell.angle_gamma   90.00
#
_symmetry.space_group_name_H-M   'P 1'
#
loop_
_entity.id
_entity.type
_entity.pdbx_description
1 polymer ?
#
loop_
_entity_poly.entity_id
_entity_poly.type
_entity_poly.pdbx_seq_one_letter_code
_entity_poly.pdbx_strand_id
1 'polypeptide(L)'
;MRMMWLVGLAMTVALSGAQSGGRTQRGSTQQDDGRVPIAQAAQEVAQKFKVQIIVDPALTVRVTPTQADTLEKALDDLVANARDVVWRKVYTNKVLGMEPNPEQIISATRALLTIELGGVMVVNPRTATLNSFVANYPAPPNLEDTLEQMQPPFSAKPVYVILNPRPQQAVLRGTPTEQFAQLQQQLFELLARMSPEERSQALRAGMSMWMNADPALRNQMILEGMRMSFEYWQSLSPEQQREMMELGRKFFEQYIGGGPMDY
;
A
#
# COMPACT_ATOMS: atom_id res chain seq x y z
N MET A 1 -26.02 -16.29 -14.06
CA MET A 1 -24.78 -16.12 -13.25
C MET A 1 -24.11 -14.76 -13.54
N ARG A 2 -24.88 -13.67 -13.42
CA ARG A 2 -24.45 -12.26 -13.48
C ARG A 2 -25.44 -11.50 -12.58
N MET A 3 -24.97 -10.49 -11.86
CA MET A 3 -25.71 -9.67 -10.88
C MET A 3 -25.91 -10.25 -9.48
N MET A 4 -24.80 -10.48 -8.80
CA MET A 4 -24.68 -10.27 -7.35
C MET A 4 -23.88 -8.97 -7.12
N TRP A 5 -24.27 -7.90 -7.83
CA TRP A 5 -23.51 -6.64 -7.97
C TRP A 5 -24.20 -5.40 -7.39
N LEU A 6 -25.39 -5.51 -6.79
CA LEU A 6 -26.20 -4.32 -6.48
C LEU A 6 -26.44 -4.00 -5.00
N VAL A 7 -25.79 -4.68 -4.05
CA VAL A 7 -25.86 -4.28 -2.62
C VAL A 7 -24.55 -3.66 -2.11
N GLY A 8 -23.46 -3.70 -2.90
CA GLY A 8 -22.20 -3.00 -2.58
C GLY A 8 -21.99 -1.66 -3.30
N LEU A 9 -22.94 -1.24 -4.16
CA LEU A 9 -22.73 -0.17 -5.15
C LEU A 9 -23.92 0.79 -5.23
N ALA A 10 -24.57 1.04 -4.08
CA ALA A 10 -25.65 2.02 -3.93
C ALA A 10 -25.19 3.25 -3.10
N MET A 11 -24.04 3.83 -3.47
CA MET A 11 -23.61 5.17 -3.02
C MET A 11 -23.02 5.98 -4.18
N THR A 12 -23.70 5.95 -5.32
CA THR A 12 -23.41 6.85 -6.45
C THR A 12 -24.73 7.25 -7.08
N VAL A 13 -25.15 8.51 -6.86
CA VAL A 13 -25.68 9.48 -7.85
C VAL A 13 -26.36 10.63 -7.10
N ALA A 14 -25.66 11.77 -7.04
CA ALA A 14 -26.13 13.16 -6.85
C ALA A 14 -24.90 13.95 -6.34
N LEU A 15 -24.27 14.92 -7.01
CA LEU A 15 -24.68 15.86 -8.04
C LEU A 15 -23.43 16.22 -8.86
N SER A 16 -23.50 16.10 -10.19
CA SER A 16 -22.58 16.76 -11.12
C SER A 16 -23.40 17.67 -12.03
N GLY A 17 -23.18 18.97 -11.90
CA GLY A 17 -23.76 19.96 -12.79
C GLY A 17 -23.78 21.35 -12.19
N ALA A 18 -22.72 22.14 -12.42
CA ALA A 18 -22.81 23.40 -13.15
C ALA A 18 -21.49 24.20 -13.06
N GLN A 19 -21.22 24.92 -14.16
CA GLN A 19 -20.30 26.04 -14.31
C GLN A 19 -18.83 25.73 -14.60
N SER A 20 -18.64 25.42 -15.90
CA SER A 20 -17.64 26.08 -16.73
C SER A 20 -17.45 27.57 -16.39
N GLY A 21 -16.28 27.91 -15.85
CA GLY A 21 -15.81 29.27 -15.67
C GLY A 21 -14.30 29.30 -15.86
N GLY A 22 -13.84 30.01 -16.88
CA GLY A 22 -12.44 30.07 -17.30
C GLY A 22 -11.48 30.42 -16.17
N ARG A 23 -10.36 29.70 -16.11
CA ARG A 23 -9.24 30.06 -15.26
C ARG A 23 -7.97 30.12 -16.09
N THR A 24 -7.66 31.35 -16.48
CA THR A 24 -6.33 31.90 -16.77
C THR A 24 -5.17 30.97 -16.40
N GLN A 25 -4.40 30.58 -17.42
CA GLN A 25 -3.00 30.17 -17.30
C GLN A 25 -2.23 31.25 -16.52
N ARG A 26 -2.05 31.02 -15.22
CA ARG A 26 -1.05 31.73 -14.44
C ARG A 26 0.14 30.79 -14.37
N GLY A 27 1.11 31.01 -15.27
CA GLY A 27 2.41 30.36 -15.17
C GLY A 27 3.00 30.69 -13.81
N SER A 28 2.99 29.73 -12.90
CA SER A 28 3.86 29.76 -11.74
C SER A 28 5.26 29.50 -12.29
N THR A 29 6.05 30.56 -12.44
CA THR A 29 7.50 30.46 -12.39
C THR A 29 7.85 29.77 -11.08
N GLN A 30 7.99 28.45 -11.14
CA GLN A 30 8.48 27.63 -10.05
C GLN A 30 9.95 28.03 -9.90
N GLN A 31 10.18 28.92 -8.94
CA GLN A 31 11.51 29.32 -8.52
C GLN A 31 12.26 28.03 -8.16
N ASP A 32 13.34 27.75 -8.90
CA ASP A 32 14.11 26.52 -8.76
C ASP A 32 14.84 26.56 -7.42
N ASP A 33 14.24 25.98 -6.39
CA ASP A 33 14.73 25.98 -4.99
C ASP A 33 16.02 25.15 -4.80
N GLY A 34 16.71 24.78 -5.89
CA GLY A 34 17.93 23.96 -5.90
C GLY A 34 17.75 22.53 -5.38
N ARG A 35 16.54 22.15 -4.96
CA ARG A 35 16.22 20.81 -4.43
C ARG A 35 15.92 19.85 -5.56
N VAL A 36 16.55 18.69 -5.52
CA VAL A 36 16.35 17.60 -6.49
C VAL A 36 15.58 16.45 -5.84
N PRO A 37 14.94 15.56 -6.62
CA PRO A 37 14.36 14.34 -6.07
C PRO A 37 15.40 13.52 -5.29
N ILE A 38 15.04 12.97 -4.13
CA ILE A 38 15.97 12.19 -3.29
C ILE A 38 16.60 11.01 -4.04
N ALA A 39 15.86 10.39 -4.96
CA ALA A 39 16.37 9.33 -5.82
C ALA A 39 17.53 9.80 -6.71
N GLN A 40 17.43 11.02 -7.26
CA GLN A 40 18.49 11.62 -8.06
C GLN A 40 19.71 11.96 -7.20
N ALA A 41 19.51 12.64 -6.06
CA ALA A 41 20.62 13.00 -5.16
C ALA A 41 21.36 11.75 -4.64
N ALA A 42 20.62 10.69 -4.30
CA ALA A 42 21.19 9.41 -3.89
C ALA A 42 21.99 8.75 -5.03
N GLN A 43 21.53 8.85 -6.27
CA GLN A 43 22.27 8.34 -7.43
C GLN A 43 23.61 9.07 -7.62
N GLU A 44 23.64 10.39 -7.44
CA GLU A 44 24.88 11.18 -7.50
C GLU A 44 25.87 10.77 -6.40
N VAL A 45 25.39 10.56 -5.16
CA VAL A 45 26.19 10.04 -4.05
C VAL A 45 26.71 8.63 -4.35
N ALA A 46 25.86 7.75 -4.88
CA ALA A 46 26.25 6.38 -5.25
C ALA A 46 27.39 6.38 -6.28
N GLN A 47 27.33 7.27 -7.27
CA GLN A 47 28.38 7.43 -8.28
C GLN A 47 29.67 8.02 -7.68
N LYS A 48 29.57 9.07 -6.87
CA LYS A 48 30.72 9.73 -6.23
C LYS A 48 31.54 8.75 -5.39
N PHE A 49 30.87 7.94 -4.57
CA PHE A 49 31.53 7.02 -3.64
C PHE A 49 31.66 5.59 -4.17
N LYS A 50 31.16 5.30 -5.39
CA LYS A 50 31.16 3.98 -6.03
C LYS A 50 30.53 2.89 -5.16
N VAL A 51 29.36 3.20 -4.59
CA VAL A 51 28.59 2.29 -3.72
C VAL A 51 27.19 2.04 -4.27
N GLN A 52 26.54 0.98 -3.79
CA GLN A 52 25.15 0.70 -4.13
C GLN A 52 24.22 1.40 -3.12
N ILE A 53 23.38 2.30 -3.62
CA ILE A 53 22.32 2.94 -2.83
C ILE A 53 20.97 2.55 -3.43
N ILE A 54 20.07 2.05 -2.59
CA ILE A 54 18.69 1.73 -2.93
C ILE A 54 17.80 2.76 -2.25
N VAL A 55 16.95 3.41 -3.04
CA VAL A 55 15.94 4.35 -2.53
C VAL A 55 14.58 3.70 -2.63
N ASP A 56 13.84 3.72 -1.53
CA ASP A 56 12.45 3.28 -1.46
C ASP A 56 11.59 4.05 -2.50
N PRO A 57 10.96 3.38 -3.48
CA PRO A 57 10.19 4.03 -4.53
C PRO A 57 9.04 4.90 -4.03
N ALA A 58 8.56 4.66 -2.80
CA ALA A 58 7.52 5.48 -2.19
C ALA A 58 8.02 6.88 -1.76
N LEU A 59 9.34 7.12 -1.73
CA LEU A 59 9.92 8.39 -1.35
C LEU A 59 9.87 9.39 -2.52
N THR A 60 8.99 10.38 -2.39
CA THR A 60 8.80 11.47 -3.37
C THR A 60 9.37 12.82 -2.90
N VAL A 61 10.13 12.80 -1.79
CA VAL A 61 10.70 14.01 -1.19
C VAL A 61 11.81 14.61 -2.05
N ARG A 62 11.89 15.94 -2.04
CA ARG A 62 12.99 16.70 -2.66
C ARG A 62 13.98 17.15 -1.59
N VAL A 63 15.26 16.96 -1.86
CA VAL A 63 16.37 17.21 -0.93
C VAL A 63 17.39 18.13 -1.59
N THR A 64 18.16 18.82 -0.76
CA THR A 64 19.32 19.59 -1.24
C THR A 64 20.46 18.61 -1.56
N PRO A 65 21.10 18.71 -2.74
CA PRO A 65 22.29 17.92 -3.03
C PRO A 65 23.36 18.12 -1.96
N THR A 66 23.98 17.02 -1.51
CA THR A 66 25.03 17.08 -0.50
C THR A 66 26.39 17.43 -1.12
N GLN A 67 27.18 18.20 -0.38
CA GLN A 67 28.59 18.48 -0.70
C GLN A 67 29.56 17.71 0.20
N ALA A 68 29.06 16.78 1.02
CA ALA A 68 29.88 16.07 1.99
C ALA A 68 31.01 15.25 1.34
N ASP A 69 32.15 15.21 2.03
CA ASP A 69 33.35 14.50 1.58
C ASP A 69 33.36 13.01 1.96
N THR A 70 32.47 12.60 2.86
CA THR A 70 32.32 11.20 3.30
C THR A 70 30.94 10.67 2.96
N LEU A 71 30.84 9.35 2.72
CA LEU A 71 29.61 8.69 2.32
C LEU A 71 28.55 8.76 3.42
N GLU A 72 28.92 8.46 4.66
CA GLU A 72 28.01 8.46 5.80
C GLU A 72 27.44 9.86 6.03
N LYS A 73 28.29 10.89 5.94
CA LYS A 73 27.85 12.28 6.07
C LYS A 73 26.94 12.70 4.92
N ALA A 74 27.24 12.26 3.70
CA ALA A 74 26.38 12.48 2.54
C ALA A 74 24.99 11.85 2.75
N LEU A 75 24.92 10.61 3.24
CA LEU A 75 23.67 9.93 3.55
C LEU A 75 22.88 10.61 4.68
N ASP A 76 23.57 11.05 5.73
CA ASP A 76 22.96 11.85 6.82
C ASP A 76 22.35 13.14 6.28
N ASP A 77 23.08 13.88 5.44
CA ASP A 77 22.59 15.14 4.85
C ASP A 77 21.36 14.92 3.95
N LEU A 78 21.33 13.82 3.19
CA LEU A 78 20.19 13.48 2.33
C LEU A 78 18.92 13.22 3.14
N VAL A 79 19.02 12.57 4.31
CA VAL A 79 17.85 12.25 5.13
C VAL A 79 17.50 13.34 6.15
N ALA A 80 18.42 14.25 6.49
CA ALA A 80 18.22 15.26 7.53
C ALA A 80 16.98 16.14 7.34
N ASN A 81 16.65 16.46 6.08
CA ASN A 81 15.50 17.32 5.74
C ASN A 81 14.23 16.53 5.38
N ALA A 82 14.29 15.20 5.38
CA ALA A 82 13.18 14.33 5.01
C ALA A 82 12.56 13.72 6.28
N ARG A 83 11.32 14.12 6.58
CA ARG A 83 10.60 13.58 7.74
C ARG A 83 10.39 12.08 7.61
N ASP A 84 10.63 11.37 8.70
CA ASP A 84 10.44 9.91 8.81
C ASP A 84 11.23 9.09 7.78
N VAL A 85 12.29 9.66 7.21
CA VAL A 85 13.21 8.94 6.31
C VAL A 85 14.48 8.61 7.07
N VAL A 86 14.94 7.39 6.91
CA VAL A 86 16.19 6.91 7.51
C VAL A 86 17.04 6.21 6.46
N TRP A 87 18.34 6.14 6.69
CA TRP A 87 19.23 5.29 5.93
C TRP A 87 19.77 4.14 6.79
N ARG A 88 20.02 2.98 6.17
CA ARG A 88 20.63 1.81 6.84
C ARG A 88 21.70 1.19 5.97
N LYS A 89 22.77 0.72 6.61
CA LYS A 89 23.79 -0.14 6.00
C LYS A 89 23.30 -1.59 6.10
N VAL A 90 23.08 -2.24 4.96
CA VAL A 90 22.49 -3.58 4.89
C VAL A 90 23.48 -4.55 4.26
N TYR A 91 23.72 -5.67 4.93
CA TYR A 91 24.54 -6.76 4.42
C TYR A 91 23.64 -7.91 4.02
N THR A 92 23.86 -8.45 2.83
CA THR A 92 23.04 -9.52 2.29
C THR A 92 23.81 -10.82 2.29
N ASN A 93 23.10 -11.93 2.44
CA ASN A 93 23.67 -13.26 2.33
C ASN A 93 24.34 -13.45 0.95
N LYS A 94 25.53 -14.05 0.95
CA LYS A 94 26.29 -14.42 -0.24
C LYS A 94 25.75 -15.75 -0.78
N VAL A 95 24.58 -15.71 -1.40
CA VAL A 95 24.08 -16.85 -2.18
C VAL A 95 24.71 -16.78 -3.56
N LEU A 96 25.54 -17.77 -3.91
CA LEU A 96 26.26 -17.82 -5.19
C LEU A 96 25.31 -17.60 -6.38
N GLY A 97 25.48 -16.50 -7.11
CA GLY A 97 24.81 -16.22 -8.38
C GLY A 97 23.44 -15.53 -8.29
N MET A 98 22.94 -15.19 -7.11
CA MET A 98 21.69 -14.43 -6.96
C MET A 98 21.92 -13.14 -6.17
N GLU A 99 21.91 -12.01 -6.87
CA GLU A 99 21.81 -10.72 -6.18
C GLU A 99 20.38 -10.54 -5.65
N PRO A 100 20.22 -10.14 -4.37
CA PRO A 100 18.91 -9.94 -3.79
C PRO A 100 18.18 -8.77 -4.48
N ASN A 101 16.91 -8.99 -4.79
CA ASN A 101 16.06 -7.99 -5.42
C ASN A 101 15.97 -6.73 -4.52
N PRO A 102 16.21 -5.51 -5.05
CA PRO A 102 16.08 -4.26 -4.30
C PRO A 102 14.78 -4.11 -3.50
N GLU A 103 13.64 -4.54 -4.05
CA GLU A 103 12.35 -4.48 -3.35
C GLU A 103 12.31 -5.41 -2.13
N GLN A 104 12.91 -6.60 -2.24
CA GLN A 104 13.02 -7.54 -1.12
C GLN A 104 13.93 -6.99 -0.03
N ILE A 105 15.03 -6.33 -0.39
CA ILE A 105 15.94 -5.67 0.55
C ILE A 105 15.20 -4.57 1.32
N ILE A 106 14.47 -3.69 0.62
CA ILE A 106 13.69 -2.61 1.25
C ILE A 106 12.64 -3.22 2.20
N SER A 107 11.88 -4.21 1.73
CA SER A 107 10.82 -4.86 2.52
C SER A 107 11.37 -5.53 3.78
N ALA A 108 12.46 -6.30 3.66
CA ALA A 108 13.11 -6.94 4.78
C ALA A 108 13.70 -5.92 5.76
N THR A 109 14.38 -4.89 5.26
CA THR A 109 14.94 -3.81 6.10
C THR A 109 13.82 -3.11 6.88
N ARG A 110 12.71 -2.78 6.22
CA ARG A 110 11.56 -2.17 6.87
C ARG A 110 10.98 -3.08 7.95
N ALA A 111 10.78 -4.36 7.67
CA ALA A 111 10.28 -5.32 8.64
C ALA A 111 11.21 -5.41 9.87
N LEU A 112 12.52 -5.44 9.69
CA LEU A 112 13.48 -5.45 10.80
C LEU A 112 13.43 -4.18 11.66
N LEU A 113 13.12 -3.02 11.06
CA LEU A 113 13.00 -1.74 11.77
C LEU A 113 11.67 -1.55 12.50
N THR A 114 10.63 -2.32 12.15
CA THR A 114 9.29 -2.19 12.75
C THR A 114 8.97 -3.25 13.79
N ILE A 115 9.81 -4.28 13.96
CA ILE A 115 9.63 -5.25 15.04
C ILE A 115 9.91 -4.56 16.38
N GLU A 116 8.89 -4.47 17.23
CA GLU A 116 8.99 -3.88 18.57
C GLU A 116 9.47 -4.89 19.64
N LEU A 117 9.54 -6.17 19.30
CA LEU A 117 10.03 -7.23 20.18
C LEU A 117 11.56 -7.20 20.27
N GLY A 118 12.11 -7.30 21.48
CA GLY A 118 13.57 -7.39 21.69
C GLY A 118 14.21 -8.64 21.07
N GLY A 119 13.43 -9.70 20.88
CA GLY A 119 13.81 -10.89 20.14
C GLY A 119 12.65 -11.86 19.98
N VAL A 120 12.65 -12.63 18.90
CA VAL A 120 11.62 -13.63 18.62
C VAL A 120 12.25 -14.84 17.95
N MET A 121 11.81 -16.04 18.32
CA MET A 121 12.17 -17.28 17.67
C MET A 121 10.89 -18.03 17.30
N VAL A 122 10.78 -18.41 16.03
CA VAL A 122 9.64 -19.16 15.50
C VAL A 122 10.16 -20.48 14.96
N VAL A 123 9.70 -21.59 15.53
CA VAL A 123 10.11 -22.94 15.15
C VAL A 123 9.02 -23.57 14.30
N ASN A 124 9.38 -24.11 13.13
CA ASN A 124 8.54 -24.99 12.34
C ASN A 124 8.85 -26.45 12.71
N PRO A 125 7.98 -27.13 13.49
CA PRO A 125 8.25 -28.49 13.94
C PRO A 125 8.20 -29.52 12.80
N ARG A 126 7.54 -29.21 11.67
CA ARG A 126 7.44 -30.13 10.52
C ARG A 126 8.74 -30.22 9.73
N THR A 127 9.44 -29.10 9.58
CA THR A 127 10.70 -29.03 8.81
C THR A 127 11.93 -28.99 9.71
N ALA A 128 11.74 -28.98 11.04
CA ALA A 128 12.81 -28.78 12.02
C ALA A 128 13.67 -27.53 11.73
N THR A 129 13.04 -26.47 11.20
CA THR A 129 13.70 -25.20 10.92
C THR A 129 13.22 -24.12 11.90
N LEU A 130 14.07 -23.15 12.18
CA LEU A 130 13.72 -21.99 13.00
C LEU A 130 14.03 -20.69 12.26
N ASN A 131 13.25 -19.66 12.55
CA ASN A 131 13.56 -18.27 12.23
C ASN A 131 13.86 -17.56 13.55
N SER A 132 14.97 -16.84 13.62
CA SER A 132 15.38 -16.11 14.81
C SER A 132 15.64 -14.65 14.45
N PHE A 133 15.21 -13.76 15.33
CA PHE A 133 15.47 -12.33 15.25
C PHE A 133 15.83 -11.80 16.63
N VAL A 134 16.82 -10.91 16.69
CA VAL A 134 17.22 -10.19 17.89
C VAL A 134 17.37 -8.72 17.52
N ALA A 135 16.62 -7.85 18.18
CA ALA A 135 16.67 -6.41 17.93
C ALA A 135 17.87 -5.76 18.65
N ASN A 136 18.42 -4.71 18.06
CA ASN A 136 19.41 -3.82 18.69
C ASN A 136 20.64 -4.54 19.27
N TYR A 137 21.05 -5.65 18.64
CA TYR A 137 22.27 -6.34 19.03
C TYR A 137 23.48 -5.45 18.70
N PRO A 138 24.41 -5.21 19.65
CA PRO A 138 25.56 -4.35 19.41
C PRO A 138 26.40 -4.85 18.24
N ALA A 139 26.66 -3.98 17.27
CA ALA A 139 27.55 -4.28 16.16
C ALA A 139 29.01 -4.27 16.67
N PRO A 140 29.77 -5.36 16.49
CA PRO A 140 31.19 -5.36 16.83
C PRO A 140 31.96 -4.41 15.91
N PRO A 141 33.07 -3.81 16.38
CA PRO A 141 33.85 -2.83 15.60
C PRO A 141 34.49 -3.41 14.33
N ASN A 142 34.66 -4.74 14.28
CA ASN A 142 35.20 -5.49 13.15
C ASN A 142 34.13 -6.35 12.46
N LEU A 143 32.86 -5.90 12.48
CA LEU A 143 31.74 -6.67 11.92
C LEU A 143 32.05 -7.14 10.50
N GLU A 144 32.52 -6.25 9.63
CA GLU A 144 32.83 -6.56 8.23
C GLU A 144 33.81 -7.73 8.05
N ASP A 145 34.82 -7.84 8.92
CA ASP A 145 35.82 -8.91 8.87
C ASP A 145 35.23 -10.26 9.29
N THR A 146 34.13 -10.24 10.04
CA THR A 146 33.44 -11.43 10.55
C THR A 146 32.28 -11.89 9.66
N LEU A 147 31.77 -11.03 8.76
CA LEU A 147 30.60 -11.33 7.93
C LEU A 147 30.78 -12.54 7.02
N GLU A 148 31.97 -12.71 6.44
CA GLU A 148 32.27 -13.86 5.59
C GLU A 148 32.45 -15.16 6.39
N GLN A 149 32.67 -15.06 7.70
CA GLN A 149 32.83 -16.20 8.61
C GLN A 149 31.50 -16.64 9.24
N MET A 150 30.43 -15.83 9.08
CA MET A 150 29.09 -16.20 9.53
C MET A 150 28.52 -17.37 8.69
N GLN A 151 27.55 -18.10 9.25
CA GLN A 151 26.88 -19.18 8.55
C GLN A 151 25.36 -18.92 8.49
N PRO A 152 24.79 -18.65 7.30
CA PRO A 152 25.46 -18.53 6.00
C PRO A 152 26.33 -17.26 5.88
N PRO A 153 27.34 -17.23 4.97
CA PRO A 153 28.25 -16.11 4.84
C PRO A 153 27.53 -14.89 4.25
N PHE A 154 27.83 -13.70 4.77
CA PHE A 154 27.31 -12.45 4.25
C PHE A 154 28.34 -11.77 3.35
N SER A 155 27.86 -11.02 2.35
CA SER A 155 28.72 -10.14 1.55
C SER A 155 29.28 -9.03 2.44
N ALA A 156 30.59 -8.86 2.45
CA ALA A 156 31.24 -7.73 3.10
C ALA A 156 30.97 -6.39 2.38
N LYS A 157 30.45 -6.43 1.14
CA LYS A 157 30.00 -5.23 0.43
C LYS A 157 28.60 -4.85 0.89
N PRO A 158 28.42 -3.71 1.57
CA PRO A 158 27.12 -3.26 2.03
C PRO A 158 26.30 -2.67 0.88
N VAL A 159 24.98 -2.76 1.03
CA VAL A 159 24.00 -1.99 0.28
C VAL A 159 23.42 -0.93 1.22
N TYR A 160 23.42 0.32 0.79
CA TYR A 160 22.85 1.42 1.57
C TYR A 160 21.40 1.61 1.17
N VAL A 161 20.49 1.57 2.13
CA VAL A 161 19.04 1.66 1.86
C VAL A 161 18.51 2.92 2.49
N ILE A 162 17.86 3.78 1.68
CA ILE A 162 17.13 4.96 2.12
C ILE A 162 15.64 4.62 2.05
N LEU A 163 14.95 4.62 3.18
CA LEU A 163 13.55 4.21 3.27
C LEU A 163 12.78 5.01 4.33
N ASN A 164 11.45 4.94 4.24
CA ASN A 164 10.59 5.25 5.38
C ASN A 164 10.31 3.94 6.17
N PRO A 165 10.70 3.83 7.46
CA PRO A 165 10.50 2.62 8.25
C PRO A 165 9.01 2.38 8.57
N ARG A 166 8.20 3.44 8.60
CA ARG A 166 6.75 3.35 8.78
C ARG A 166 6.10 4.06 7.60
N PRO A 167 5.92 3.38 6.45
CA PRO A 167 5.38 4.01 5.26
C PRO A 167 4.08 4.70 5.65
N GLN A 168 4.07 6.03 5.56
CA GLN A 168 2.84 6.78 5.72
C GLN A 168 1.91 6.23 4.65
N GLN A 169 0.74 5.73 5.06
CA GLN A 169 -0.34 5.49 4.12
C GLN A 169 -0.47 6.75 3.28
N ALA A 170 -0.56 6.62 1.95
CA ALA A 170 -0.64 7.75 1.05
C ALA A 170 -1.59 8.79 1.66
N VAL A 171 -1.06 9.96 2.01
CA VAL A 171 -1.86 10.99 2.69
C VAL A 171 -2.88 11.46 1.66
N LEU A 172 -4.04 10.84 1.68
CA LEU A 172 -5.19 11.25 0.90
C LEU A 172 -5.47 12.69 1.33
N ARG A 173 -5.42 13.61 0.38
CA ARG A 173 -5.56 15.04 0.68
C ARG A 173 -7.04 15.37 0.84
N GLY A 174 -7.36 16.24 1.80
CA GLY A 174 -8.72 16.74 2.00
C GLY A 174 -9.40 16.19 3.25
N THR A 175 -10.69 16.45 3.34
CA THR A 175 -11.58 15.96 4.40
C THR A 175 -11.74 14.44 4.34
N PRO A 176 -12.14 13.76 5.44
CA PRO A 176 -12.37 12.31 5.44
C PRO A 176 -13.27 11.81 4.29
N THR A 177 -14.27 12.60 3.89
CA THR A 177 -15.15 12.30 2.75
C THR A 177 -14.41 12.35 1.41
N GLU A 178 -13.57 13.37 1.20
CA GLU A 178 -12.74 13.48 -0.02
C GLU A 178 -11.70 12.37 -0.08
N GLN A 179 -11.14 11.99 1.07
CA GLN A 179 -10.22 10.87 1.18
C GLN A 179 -10.92 9.55 0.81
N PHE A 180 -12.11 9.31 1.34
CA PHE A 180 -12.91 8.13 0.99
C PHE A 180 -13.25 8.09 -0.51
N ALA A 181 -13.60 9.22 -1.11
CA ALA A 181 -13.86 9.31 -2.55
C ALA A 181 -12.60 9.00 -3.39
N GLN A 182 -11.42 9.51 -2.99
CA GLN A 182 -10.15 9.19 -3.65
C GLN A 182 -9.80 7.70 -3.54
N LEU A 183 -10.01 7.10 -2.38
CA LEU A 183 -9.80 5.67 -2.17
C LEU A 183 -10.73 4.84 -3.07
N GLN A 184 -12.01 5.22 -3.18
CA GLN A 184 -12.95 4.56 -4.07
C GLN A 184 -12.50 4.63 -5.53
N GLN A 185 -12.08 5.81 -6.00
CA GLN A 185 -11.58 5.97 -7.37
C GLN A 185 -10.38 5.06 -7.65
N GLN A 186 -9.42 4.99 -6.73
CA GLN A 186 -8.27 4.09 -6.85
C GLN A 186 -8.68 2.61 -6.89
N LEU A 187 -9.65 2.21 -6.06
CA LEU A 187 -10.19 0.85 -6.08
C LEU A 187 -10.87 0.54 -7.42
N PHE A 188 -11.63 1.48 -7.98
CA PHE A 188 -12.26 1.30 -9.29
C PHE A 188 -11.24 1.19 -10.42
N GLU A 189 -10.23 2.07 -10.45
CA GLU A 189 -9.16 2.01 -11.46
C GLU A 189 -8.38 0.70 -11.37
N LEU A 190 -8.10 0.24 -10.16
CA LEU A 190 -7.43 -1.03 -9.92
C LEU A 190 -8.27 -2.21 -10.45
N LEU A 191 -9.55 -2.27 -10.09
CA LEU A 191 -10.46 -3.32 -10.57
C LEU A 191 -10.65 -3.27 -12.10
N ALA A 192 -10.61 -2.08 -12.70
CA ALA A 192 -10.71 -1.90 -14.15
C ALA A 192 -9.49 -2.46 -14.90
N ARG A 193 -8.30 -2.37 -14.29
CA ARG A 193 -7.05 -2.91 -14.85
C ARG A 193 -6.89 -4.42 -14.67
N MET A 194 -7.62 -5.03 -13.75
CA MET A 194 -7.62 -6.48 -13.52
C MET A 194 -8.41 -7.24 -14.59
N SER A 195 -7.99 -8.48 -14.87
CA SER A 195 -8.78 -9.43 -15.65
C SER A 195 -10.08 -9.80 -14.91
N PRO A 196 -11.13 -10.29 -15.62
CA PRO A 196 -12.38 -10.72 -15.00
C PRO A 196 -12.21 -11.77 -13.90
N GLU A 197 -11.28 -12.71 -14.09
CA GLU A 197 -10.97 -13.78 -13.15
C GLU A 197 -10.33 -13.22 -11.87
N GLU A 198 -9.30 -12.37 -12.01
CA GLU A 198 -8.63 -11.70 -10.88
C GLU A 198 -9.61 -10.80 -10.12
N ARG A 199 -10.45 -10.07 -10.83
CA ARG A 199 -11.52 -9.25 -10.24
C ARG A 199 -12.47 -10.12 -9.41
N SER A 200 -12.88 -11.27 -9.93
CA SER A 200 -13.77 -12.19 -9.21
C SER A 200 -13.13 -12.75 -7.93
N GLN A 201 -11.82 -12.96 -7.92
CA GLN A 201 -11.07 -13.47 -6.78
C GLN A 201 -10.87 -12.38 -5.74
N ALA A 202 -10.50 -11.17 -6.16
CA ALA A 202 -10.37 -10.00 -5.29
C ALA A 202 -11.68 -9.67 -4.57
N LEU A 203 -12.81 -9.74 -5.27
CA LEU A 203 -14.14 -9.50 -4.68
C LEU A 203 -14.53 -10.58 -3.67
N ARG A 204 -14.23 -11.85 -3.95
CA ARG A 204 -14.45 -12.95 -3.01
C ARG A 204 -13.61 -12.79 -1.74
N ALA A 205 -12.36 -12.36 -1.88
CA ALA A 205 -11.49 -12.05 -0.75
C ALA A 205 -12.00 -10.84 0.06
N GLY A 206 -12.49 -9.78 -0.60
CA GLY A 206 -13.12 -8.65 0.08
C GLY A 206 -14.37 -9.07 0.86
N MET A 207 -15.19 -9.95 0.30
CA MET A 207 -16.38 -10.48 0.97
C MET A 207 -16.04 -11.36 2.17
N SER A 208 -14.97 -12.16 2.10
CA SER A 208 -14.53 -12.95 3.26
C SER A 208 -13.97 -12.06 4.37
N MET A 209 -13.23 -10.99 4.04
CA MET A 209 -12.79 -10.00 5.01
C MET A 209 -13.98 -9.31 5.70
N TRP A 210 -15.01 -8.92 4.93
CA TRP A 210 -16.25 -8.38 5.47
C TRP A 210 -16.96 -9.35 6.42
N MET A 211 -17.04 -10.62 6.03
CA MET A 211 -17.65 -11.69 6.83
C MET A 211 -16.83 -12.09 8.06
N ASN A 212 -15.60 -11.61 8.17
CA ASN A 212 -14.74 -11.77 9.35
C ASN A 212 -14.55 -10.47 10.14
N ALA A 213 -15.09 -9.34 9.67
CA ALA A 213 -15.07 -8.08 10.42
C ALA A 213 -15.88 -8.19 11.72
N ASP A 214 -15.64 -7.29 12.67
CA ASP A 214 -16.36 -7.24 13.94
C ASP A 214 -17.90 -7.32 13.71
N PRO A 215 -18.61 -8.26 14.36
CA PRO A 215 -20.06 -8.41 14.20
C PRO A 215 -20.85 -7.13 14.48
N ALA A 216 -20.43 -6.30 15.45
CA ALA A 216 -21.10 -5.05 15.78
C ALA A 216 -20.93 -4.01 14.66
N LEU A 217 -19.71 -3.87 14.13
CA LEU A 217 -19.43 -2.99 12.99
C LEU A 217 -20.20 -3.42 11.75
N ARG A 218 -20.25 -4.73 11.48
CA ARG A 218 -21.00 -5.29 10.36
C ARG A 218 -22.48 -4.97 10.47
N ASN A 219 -23.08 -5.19 11.65
CA ASN A 219 -24.49 -4.93 11.88
C ASN A 219 -24.83 -3.45 11.74
N GLN A 220 -23.98 -2.56 12.27
CA GLN A 220 -24.16 -1.12 12.12
C GLN A 220 -24.20 -0.70 10.65
N MET A 221 -23.23 -1.17 9.86
CA MET A 221 -23.14 -0.87 8.44
C MET A 221 -24.30 -1.48 7.63
N ILE A 222 -24.78 -2.67 8.00
CA ILE A 222 -25.98 -3.26 7.39
C ILE A 222 -27.19 -2.37 7.64
N LEU A 223 -27.39 -1.94 8.89
CA LEU A 223 -28.51 -1.06 9.25
C LEU A 223 -28.42 0.30 8.54
N GLU A 224 -27.22 0.87 8.45
CA GLU A 224 -26.99 2.11 7.72
C GLU A 224 -27.23 1.94 6.21
N GLY A 225 -26.78 0.83 5.64
CA GLY A 225 -27.07 0.47 4.25
C GLY A 225 -28.55 0.29 3.98
N MET A 226 -29.29 -0.36 4.89
CA MET A 226 -30.75 -0.49 4.81
C MET A 226 -31.47 0.86 4.90
N ARG A 227 -30.98 1.77 5.74
CA ARG A 227 -31.53 3.12 5.84
C ARG A 227 -31.32 3.89 4.55
N MET A 228 -30.10 3.89 4.02
CA MET A 228 -29.79 4.58 2.76
C MET A 228 -30.56 3.99 1.58
N SER A 229 -30.71 2.66 1.51
CA SER A 229 -31.47 2.04 0.43
C SER A 229 -32.96 2.38 0.51
N PHE A 230 -33.50 2.51 1.71
CA PHE A 230 -34.88 2.97 1.92
C PHE A 230 -35.06 4.44 1.55
N GLU A 231 -34.14 5.32 1.96
CA GLU A 231 -34.13 6.74 1.56
C GLU A 231 -34.05 6.88 0.03
N TYR A 232 -33.17 6.10 -0.62
CA TYR A 232 -33.08 6.04 -2.07
C TYR A 232 -34.39 5.53 -2.70
N TRP A 233 -34.96 4.45 -2.18
CA TRP A 233 -36.24 3.92 -2.65
C TRP A 233 -37.36 4.97 -2.59
N GLN A 234 -37.43 5.72 -1.49
CA GLN A 234 -38.39 6.81 -1.34
C GLN A 234 -38.13 7.98 -2.29
N SER A 235 -36.88 8.20 -2.70
CA SER A 235 -36.51 9.24 -3.67
C SER A 235 -36.89 8.90 -5.12
N LEU A 236 -37.11 7.61 -5.42
CA LEU A 236 -37.47 7.15 -6.76
C LEU A 236 -38.93 7.51 -7.10
N SER A 237 -39.20 7.77 -8.38
CA SER A 237 -40.56 7.95 -8.86
C SER A 237 -41.38 6.65 -8.74
N PRO A 238 -42.72 6.72 -8.67
CA PRO A 238 -43.56 5.51 -8.62
C PRO A 238 -43.36 4.56 -9.80
N GLU A 239 -42.93 5.07 -10.96
CA GLU A 239 -42.63 4.26 -12.15
C GLU A 239 -41.29 3.52 -11.98
N GLN A 240 -40.25 4.21 -11.49
CA GLN A 240 -38.95 3.62 -11.20
C GLN A 240 -39.02 2.58 -10.08
N GLN A 241 -39.87 2.82 -9.08
CA GLN A 241 -40.17 1.83 -8.04
C GLN A 241 -40.82 0.57 -8.64
N ARG A 242 -41.78 0.71 -9.57
CA ARG A 242 -42.39 -0.45 -10.24
C ARG A 242 -41.39 -1.22 -11.08
N GLU A 243 -40.55 -0.52 -11.84
CA GLU A 243 -39.51 -1.14 -12.67
C GLU A 243 -38.51 -1.92 -11.81
N MET A 244 -38.07 -1.34 -10.69
CA MET A 244 -37.22 -2.03 -9.71
C MET A 244 -37.92 -3.23 -9.07
N MET A 245 -39.23 -3.12 -8.76
CA MET A 245 -40.01 -4.25 -8.24
C MET A 245 -40.16 -5.38 -9.28
N GLU A 246 -40.33 -5.05 -10.56
CA GLU A 246 -40.39 -6.03 -11.64
C GLU A 246 -39.04 -6.69 -11.88
N LEU A 247 -37.95 -5.93 -11.84
CA LEU A 247 -36.59 -6.44 -11.93
C LEU A 247 -36.28 -7.38 -10.75
N GLY A 248 -36.66 -6.98 -9.53
CA GLY A 248 -36.51 -7.77 -8.32
C GLY A 248 -37.35 -9.05 -8.34
N ARG A 249 -38.59 -8.99 -8.84
CA ARG A 249 -39.48 -10.15 -8.98
C ARG A 249 -38.89 -11.19 -9.95
N LYS A 250 -38.46 -10.75 -11.13
CA LYS A 250 -37.80 -11.63 -12.12
C LYS A 250 -36.54 -12.27 -11.55
N PHE A 251 -35.78 -11.54 -10.75
CA PHE A 251 -34.59 -12.05 -10.09
C PHE A 251 -34.92 -13.13 -9.04
N PHE A 252 -35.92 -12.90 -8.19
CA PHE A 252 -36.34 -13.83 -7.14
C PHE A 252 -36.91 -15.13 -7.72
N GLU A 253 -37.73 -15.02 -8.76
CA GLU A 253 -38.28 -16.17 -9.49
C GLU A 253 -37.16 -17.03 -10.12
N GLN A 254 -36.12 -16.38 -10.64
CA GLN A 254 -35.01 -17.06 -11.31
C GLN A 254 -34.02 -17.74 -10.33
N TYR A 255 -33.92 -17.29 -9.08
CA TYR A 255 -32.91 -17.76 -8.12
C TYR A 255 -33.47 -18.50 -6.89
N ILE A 256 -34.72 -18.27 -6.48
CA ILE A 256 -35.33 -18.90 -5.29
C ILE A 256 -36.54 -19.77 -5.65
N GLY A 257 -37.26 -19.46 -6.75
CA GLY A 257 -38.47 -20.18 -7.18
C GLY A 257 -38.25 -21.50 -7.94
N GLY A 258 -37.02 -21.98 -8.08
CA GLY A 258 -36.66 -23.13 -8.92
C GLY A 258 -36.53 -24.49 -8.21
N GLY A 259 -37.33 -24.77 -7.19
CA GLY A 259 -37.42 -26.10 -6.59
C GLY A 259 -38.81 -26.72 -6.83
N PRO A 260 -38.94 -27.89 -7.48
CA PRO A 260 -40.24 -28.55 -7.59
C PRO A 260 -40.69 -28.97 -6.18
N MET A 261 -41.84 -28.47 -5.74
CA MET A 261 -42.59 -29.07 -4.65
C MET A 261 -43.40 -30.22 -5.27
N ASP A 262 -42.80 -31.40 -5.32
CA ASP A 262 -43.51 -32.64 -5.62
C ASP A 262 -44.39 -32.98 -4.39
N TYR A 263 -45.71 -32.90 -4.56
CA TYR A 263 -46.72 -33.59 -3.77
C TYR A 263 -47.28 -34.75 -4.58
#